data_AF-A0A8C5KC29-F1
#
_entry.id   AF-A0A8C5KC29-F1
#
_cell.length_a   1.000
_cell.length_b   1.000
_cell.length_c   1.000
_cell.angle_alpha   90.00
_cell.angle_beta   90.00
_cell.angle_gamma   90.00
#
_symmetry.space_group_name_H-M   'P 1'
#
loop_
_entity.id
_entity.type
_entity.pdbx_description
1 polymer ?
#
loop_
_entity_poly.entity_id
_entity_poly.type
_entity_poly.pdbx_seq_one_letter_code
_entity_poly.pdbx_strand_id
1 'polypeptide(L)'
;MAGSVPPALQLQSLDALEERHPDLVVEVAHPKIIHESGAQILRHADLLVGSPSALAEQTTEQQLLEASSHWGHAVFVARGALWGAEDISRLDAAGGLQPHRHACGGCRTERPPRHHRAELCCSHPQREPSPAWSCHRLCHFFSL
;
A
#
# COMPACT_ATOMS: atom_id res chain seq x y z
N MET A 1 -29.06 14.86 -1.49
CA MET A 1 -29.42 14.83 -0.06
C MET A 1 -28.52 15.81 0.66
N ALA A 2 -29.08 16.75 1.43
CA ALA A 2 -28.25 17.60 2.30
C ALA A 2 -27.88 16.77 3.55
N GLY A 3 -26.60 16.68 3.87
CA GLY A 3 -26.13 15.96 5.06
C GLY A 3 -26.61 16.63 6.35
N SER A 4 -26.61 15.88 7.45
CA SER A 4 -27.00 16.38 8.79
C SER A 4 -25.97 17.30 9.44
N VAL A 5 -24.84 17.55 8.77
CA VAL A 5 -23.72 18.34 9.29
C VAL A 5 -24.01 19.84 9.05
N PRO A 6 -23.79 20.74 10.03
CA PRO A 6 -23.94 22.18 9.82
C PRO A 6 -23.14 22.71 8.61
N PRO A 7 -23.69 23.60 7.78
CA PRO A 7 -23.02 24.06 6.55
C PRO A 7 -21.61 24.65 6.77
N ALA A 8 -21.37 25.32 7.90
CA ALA A 8 -20.06 25.88 8.24
C ALA A 8 -18.96 24.81 8.45
N LEU A 9 -19.35 23.59 8.79
CA LEU A 9 -18.45 22.45 8.98
C LEU A 9 -18.29 21.60 7.71
N GLN A 10 -19.10 21.84 6.68
CA GLN A 10 -19.01 21.12 5.42
C GLN A 10 -17.92 21.74 4.54
N LEU A 11 -16.88 20.96 4.27
CA LEU A 11 -15.89 21.31 3.25
C LEU A 11 -16.44 20.94 1.86
N GLN A 12 -16.49 21.89 0.95
CA GLN A 12 -17.08 21.69 -0.39
C GLN A 12 -16.10 21.08 -1.40
N SER A 13 -14.79 21.28 -1.20
CA SER A 13 -13.73 20.68 -2.01
C SER A 13 -12.58 20.22 -1.11
N LEU A 14 -11.99 19.06 -1.43
CA LEU A 14 -10.79 18.57 -0.75
C LEU A 14 -9.56 19.46 -1.00
N ASP A 15 -9.60 20.33 -2.00
CA ASP A 15 -8.53 21.31 -2.24
C ASP A 15 -8.43 22.37 -1.13
N ALA A 16 -9.52 22.61 -0.41
CA ALA A 16 -9.57 23.57 0.69
C ALA A 16 -9.28 22.91 2.06
N LEU A 17 -8.73 21.70 2.07
CA LEU A 17 -8.47 20.95 3.31
C LEU A 17 -7.54 21.71 4.27
N GLU A 18 -6.54 22.41 3.71
CA GLU A 18 -5.59 23.22 4.47
C GLU A 18 -6.28 24.28 5.34
N GLU A 19 -7.37 24.89 4.86
CA GLU A 19 -8.10 25.94 5.60
C GLU A 19 -8.72 25.45 6.91
N ARG A 20 -8.89 24.14 7.06
CA ARG A 20 -9.49 23.53 8.25
C ARG A 20 -8.45 22.95 9.20
N HIS A 21 -7.20 22.85 8.77
CA HIS A 21 -6.10 22.25 9.53
C HIS A 21 -6.51 20.98 10.29
N PRO A 22 -7.07 19.97 9.61
CA PRO A 22 -7.47 18.75 10.30
C PRO A 22 -6.24 17.96 10.75
N ASP A 23 -6.27 17.41 11.96
CA ASP A 23 -5.21 16.47 12.40
C ASP A 23 -5.38 15.09 11.75
N LEU A 24 -6.63 14.69 11.48
CA LEU A 24 -7.00 13.39 10.93
C LEU A 24 -8.16 13.52 9.94
N VAL A 25 -8.02 12.88 8.79
CA VAL A 25 -9.09 12.67 7.82
C VAL A 25 -9.51 11.21 7.82
N VAL A 26 -10.81 10.96 7.91
CA VAL A 26 -11.40 9.62 7.87
C VAL A 26 -12.18 9.47 6.58
N GLU A 27 -11.71 8.60 5.69
CA GLU A 27 -12.42 8.26 4.46
C GLU A 27 -13.49 7.19 4.75
N VAL A 28 -14.77 7.53 4.56
CA VAL A 28 -15.92 6.61 4.71
C VAL A 28 -16.90 6.80 3.54
N ALA A 29 -16.37 6.81 2.32
CA ALA A 29 -17.14 7.07 1.12
C ALA A 29 -16.97 5.96 0.09
N HIS A 30 -15.85 5.99 -0.65
CA HIS A 30 -15.58 5.08 -1.75
C HIS A 30 -14.07 5.03 -1.99
N PRO A 31 -13.50 3.85 -2.36
CA PRO A 31 -12.07 3.70 -2.67
C PRO A 31 -11.48 4.77 -3.60
N LYS A 32 -12.31 5.26 -4.52
CA LYS A 32 -12.00 6.34 -5.47
C LYS A 32 -11.42 7.60 -4.80
N ILE A 33 -11.90 7.96 -3.60
CA ILE A 33 -11.37 9.13 -2.88
C ILE A 33 -9.91 8.93 -2.48
N ILE A 34 -9.54 7.71 -2.10
CA ILE A 34 -8.15 7.38 -1.76
C ILE A 34 -7.26 7.41 -3.00
N HIS A 35 -7.74 6.86 -4.12
CA HIS A 35 -7.03 6.89 -5.40
C HIS A 35 -6.76 8.32 -5.89
N GLU A 36 -7.74 9.23 -5.77
CA GLU A 36 -7.66 10.58 -6.34
C GLU A 36 -7.03 11.60 -5.39
N SER A 37 -7.29 11.48 -4.08
CA SER A 37 -6.99 12.54 -3.10
C SER A 37 -6.16 12.06 -1.91
N GLY A 38 -5.88 10.76 -1.78
CA GLY A 38 -5.17 10.23 -0.60
C GLY A 38 -3.80 10.89 -0.37
N ALA A 39 -3.01 11.04 -1.43
CA ALA A 39 -1.71 11.71 -1.35
C ALA A 39 -1.81 13.22 -1.07
N GLN A 40 -2.90 13.88 -1.50
CA GLN A 40 -3.16 15.29 -1.20
C GLN A 40 -3.56 15.47 0.27
N ILE A 41 -4.40 14.59 0.80
CA ILE A 41 -4.79 14.59 2.20
C ILE A 41 -3.56 14.45 3.10
N LEU A 42 -2.66 13.52 2.76
CA LEU A 42 -1.42 13.28 3.50
C LEU A 42 -0.44 14.45 3.51
N ARG A 43 -0.67 15.52 2.76
CA ARG A 43 0.12 16.76 2.88
C ARG A 43 -0.25 17.59 4.11
N HIS A 44 -1.45 17.36 4.64
CA HIS A 44 -2.06 18.23 5.64
C HIS A 44 -2.48 17.49 6.92
N ALA A 45 -2.69 16.17 6.85
CA ALA A 45 -3.26 15.40 7.95
C ALA A 45 -2.89 13.91 7.89
N ASP A 46 -3.05 13.22 9.02
CA ASP A 46 -3.10 11.77 9.03
C ASP A 46 -4.35 11.27 8.29
N LEU A 47 -4.28 10.07 7.73
CA LEU A 47 -5.36 9.50 6.92
C LEU A 47 -5.78 8.12 7.44
N LEU A 48 -7.06 7.98 7.81
CA LEU A 48 -7.68 6.69 8.05
C LEU A 48 -8.47 6.25 6.81
N VAL A 49 -7.99 5.18 6.15
CA VAL A 49 -8.62 4.55 5.00
C VAL A 49 -9.74 3.62 5.48
N GLY A 50 -11.00 4.03 5.30
CA GLY A 50 -12.16 3.20 5.62
C GLY A 50 -12.47 2.15 4.56
N SER A 51 -12.06 2.40 3.31
CA SER A 51 -12.22 1.49 2.18
C SER A 51 -10.90 0.80 1.80
N PRO A 52 -10.46 -0.26 2.51
CA PRO A 52 -9.16 -0.90 2.29
C PRO A 52 -9.00 -1.53 0.90
N SER A 53 -10.08 -1.73 0.15
CA SER A 53 -10.02 -2.17 -1.24
C SER A 53 -9.28 -1.19 -2.15
N ALA A 54 -9.15 0.10 -1.78
CA ALA A 54 -8.28 1.04 -2.49
C ALA A 54 -6.81 0.60 -2.49
N LEU A 55 -6.37 -0.09 -1.42
CA LEU A 55 -4.99 -0.54 -1.25
C LEU A 55 -4.68 -1.83 -2.04
N ALA A 56 -5.68 -2.45 -2.67
CA ALA A 56 -5.43 -3.57 -3.58
C ALA A 56 -4.74 -3.13 -4.88
N GLU A 57 -4.77 -1.83 -5.18
CA GLU A 57 -4.15 -1.24 -6.36
C GLU A 57 -2.74 -0.73 -6.00
N GLN A 58 -1.73 -1.38 -6.56
CA GLN A 58 -0.34 -1.19 -6.15
C GLN A 58 0.15 0.25 -6.34
N THR A 59 -0.34 0.97 -7.36
CA THR A 59 0.10 2.36 -7.57
C THR A 59 -0.42 3.27 -6.47
N THR A 60 -1.67 3.09 -6.05
CA THR A 60 -2.25 3.80 -4.90
C THR A 60 -1.50 3.50 -3.61
N GLU A 61 -1.20 2.23 -3.30
CA GLU A 61 -0.43 1.89 -2.10
C GLU A 61 0.93 2.60 -2.08
N GLN A 62 1.67 2.58 -3.19
CA GLN A 62 2.98 3.23 -3.31
C GLN A 62 2.88 4.74 -3.13
N GLN A 63 1.91 5.38 -3.77
CA GLN A 63 1.70 6.83 -3.65
C GLN A 63 1.41 7.26 -2.21
N LEU A 64 0.62 6.47 -1.47
CA LEU A 64 0.33 6.75 -0.07
C LEU A 64 1.56 6.58 0.82
N LEU A 65 2.36 5.53 0.60
CA LEU A 65 3.61 5.31 1.34
C LEU A 65 4.62 6.43 1.09
N GLU A 66 4.78 6.84 -0.17
CA GLU A 66 5.66 7.95 -0.54
C GLU A 66 5.20 9.28 0.07
N ALA A 67 3.91 9.59 -0.03
CA ALA A 67 3.35 10.82 0.55
C ALA A 67 3.47 10.82 2.09
N SER A 68 3.16 9.70 2.74
CA SER A 68 3.29 9.52 4.18
C SER A 68 4.73 9.78 4.66
N SER A 69 5.70 9.16 3.98
CA SER A 69 7.13 9.37 4.27
C SER A 69 7.58 10.81 4.02
N HIS A 70 7.11 11.41 2.92
CA HIS A 70 7.51 12.75 2.52
C HIS A 70 7.00 13.85 3.47
N TRP A 71 5.76 13.74 3.93
CA TRP A 71 5.10 14.76 4.75
C TRP A 71 5.06 14.42 6.25
N GLY A 72 5.42 13.21 6.63
CA GLY A 72 5.45 12.77 8.03
C GLY A 72 4.09 12.43 8.63
N HIS A 73 3.06 12.27 7.79
CA HIS A 73 1.71 11.91 8.20
C HIS A 73 1.46 10.40 8.11
N ALA A 74 0.73 9.85 9.07
CA ALA A 74 0.46 8.42 9.15
C ALA A 74 -0.74 8.00 8.28
N VAL A 75 -0.65 6.78 7.74
CA VAL A 75 -1.77 6.09 7.08
C VAL A 75 -2.25 4.96 7.98
N PHE A 76 -3.53 4.99 8.32
CA PHE A 76 -4.22 3.95 9.07
C PHE A 76 -5.19 3.21 8.17
N VAL A 77 -5.35 1.91 8.42
CA VAL A 77 -6.35 1.08 7.74
C VAL A 77 -7.43 0.71 8.74
N ALA A 78 -8.69 1.06 8.45
CA ALA A 78 -9.78 0.70 9.33
C ALA A 78 -9.92 -0.82 9.42
N ARG A 79 -9.99 -1.38 10.64
CA ARG A 79 -10.23 -2.81 10.81
C ARG A 79 -11.56 -3.25 10.18
N GLY A 80 -12.63 -2.48 10.38
CA GLY A 80 -13.96 -2.82 9.88
C GLY A 80 -14.34 -4.28 10.20
N ALA A 81 -14.73 -5.03 9.17
CA ALA A 81 -15.07 -6.45 9.26
C ALA A 81 -13.84 -7.40 9.34
N LEU A 82 -12.61 -6.89 9.40
CA LEU A 82 -11.36 -7.66 9.52
C LEU A 82 -11.00 -7.92 10.99
N TRP A 83 -11.88 -8.62 11.70
CA TRP A 83 -11.71 -8.98 13.11
C TRP A 83 -10.46 -9.82 13.39
N GLY A 84 -10.02 -10.65 12.43
CA GLY A 84 -8.81 -11.49 12.51
C GLY A 84 -7.50 -10.82 12.08
N ALA A 85 -7.48 -9.50 11.83
CA ALA A 85 -6.27 -8.79 11.36
C ALA A 85 -5.06 -9.00 12.28
N GLU A 86 -5.29 -9.01 13.60
CA GLU A 86 -4.22 -9.11 14.58
C GLU A 86 -3.62 -10.52 14.61
N ASP A 87 -4.45 -11.55 14.50
CA ASP A 87 -3.99 -12.94 14.41
C ASP A 87 -3.19 -13.17 13.12
N ILE A 88 -3.65 -12.60 11.99
CA ILE A 88 -2.91 -12.61 10.72
C ILE A 88 -1.55 -11.93 10.90
N SER A 89 -1.50 -10.77 11.56
CA SER A 89 -0.25 -10.03 11.81
C SER A 89 0.71 -10.82 12.71
N ARG A 90 0.20 -11.45 13.77
CA ARG A 90 0.99 -12.33 14.65
C ARG A 90 1.51 -13.55 13.91
N LEU A 91 0.68 -14.15 13.06
CA LEU A 91 1.06 -15.30 12.25
C LEU A 91 2.14 -14.94 11.22
N ASP A 92 2.07 -13.75 10.60
CA ASP A 92 3.12 -13.25 9.72
C ASP A 92 4.44 -13.02 10.48
N ALA A 93 4.38 -12.36 11.64
CA ALA A 93 5.53 -12.11 12.49
C ALA A 93 6.21 -13.41 12.96
N ALA A 94 5.43 -14.47 13.21
CA ALA A 94 5.93 -15.80 13.53
C ALA A 94 6.44 -16.58 12.30
N GLY A 95 6.35 -16.02 11.09
CA GLY A 95 6.74 -16.67 9.83
C GLY A 95 5.78 -17.74 9.35
N GLY A 96 4.57 -17.81 9.90
CA GLY A 96 3.55 -18.78 9.54
C GLY A 96 2.81 -18.45 8.23
N LEU A 97 2.82 -17.19 7.79
CA LEU A 97 2.31 -16.81 6.47
C LEU A 97 3.38 -17.04 5.39
N GLN A 98 3.04 -17.87 4.42
CA GLN A 98 3.88 -18.16 3.26
C GLN A 98 3.17 -17.66 2.00
N PRO A 99 3.82 -16.85 1.15
CA PRO A 99 3.22 -16.41 -0.09
C PRO A 99 2.96 -17.62 -0.99
N HIS A 100 1.70 -17.85 -1.34
CA HIS A 100 1.35 -18.81 -2.39
C HIS A 100 1.88 -18.27 -3.72
N ARG A 101 3.06 -18.76 -4.12
CA ARG A 101 3.44 -18.65 -5.53
C ARG A 101 2.78 -19.81 -6.25
N HIS A 102 1.92 -19.49 -7.21
CA HIS A 102 1.75 -20.38 -8.34
C HIS A 102 3.15 -20.59 -8.92
N ALA A 103 3.73 -21.75 -8.65
CA ALA A 103 4.95 -22.15 -9.33
C ALA A 103 4.58 -22.17 -10.81
N CYS A 104 5.27 -21.36 -11.63
CA CYS A 104 5.28 -21.61 -13.06
C CYS A 104 5.78 -23.05 -13.21
N GLY A 105 4.89 -23.95 -13.63
CA GLY A 105 5.17 -25.38 -13.65
C GLY A 105 6.44 -25.64 -14.44
N GLY A 106 7.53 -26.00 -13.76
CA GLY A 106 8.79 -26.29 -14.45
C GLY A 106 10.07 -26.25 -13.62
N CYS A 107 10.15 -25.53 -12.50
CA CYS A 107 11.41 -25.44 -11.74
C CYS A 107 11.28 -26.06 -10.34
N ARG A 108 11.72 -27.31 -10.18
CA ARG A 108 11.87 -28.01 -8.89
C ARG A 108 13.24 -27.73 -8.28
N THR A 109 13.50 -26.49 -7.86
CA THR A 109 14.64 -26.22 -6.99
C THR A 109 14.12 -25.66 -5.67
N GLU A 110 14.53 -26.31 -4.57
CA GLU A 110 14.23 -25.85 -3.22
C GLU A 110 14.87 -24.48 -2.97
N ARG A 111 14.16 -23.61 -2.24
CA ARG A 111 14.60 -22.24 -1.99
C ARG A 111 15.44 -22.14 -0.71
N PRO A 112 16.54 -21.35 -0.72
CA PRO A 112 17.25 -21.01 0.50
C PRO A 112 16.49 -19.95 1.35
N PRO A 113 16.82 -19.83 2.65
CA PRO A 113 16.15 -18.93 3.60
C PRO A 113 16.32 -17.43 3.27
N ARG A 114 15.42 -16.60 3.83
CA ARG A 114 15.18 -15.18 3.48
C ARG A 114 16.44 -14.29 3.45
N HIS A 115 17.51 -14.61 4.19
CA HIS A 115 18.72 -13.79 4.27
C HIS A 115 19.66 -13.86 3.04
N HIS A 116 19.48 -14.81 2.12
CA HIS A 116 20.39 -15.00 0.97
C HIS A 116 19.74 -14.75 -0.41
N ARG A 117 18.67 -13.97 -0.46
CA ARG A 117 17.81 -13.89 -1.67
C ARG A 117 18.32 -12.95 -2.79
N ALA A 118 19.39 -12.20 -2.57
CA ALA A 118 19.87 -11.19 -3.53
C ALA A 118 20.73 -11.76 -4.68
N GLU A 119 21.38 -12.91 -4.53
CA GLU A 119 22.47 -13.31 -5.46
C GLU A 119 22.13 -14.44 -6.45
N LEU A 120 21.02 -15.15 -6.29
CA LEU A 120 20.80 -16.40 -7.04
C LEU A 120 19.93 -16.30 -8.30
N CYS A 121 19.38 -15.12 -8.63
CA CYS A 121 18.49 -15.00 -9.79
C CYS A 121 19.21 -14.74 -11.12
N CYS A 122 20.54 -14.49 -11.12
CA CYS A 122 21.28 -14.04 -12.31
C CYS A 122 22.21 -15.09 -12.95
N SER A 123 22.30 -16.32 -12.43
CA SER A 123 23.32 -17.29 -12.84
C SER A 123 22.74 -18.55 -13.49
N HIS A 124 22.00 -18.41 -14.60
CA HIS A 124 21.73 -19.53 -15.50
C HIS A 124 21.93 -19.16 -16.99
N PRO A 125 22.90 -19.78 -17.70
CA PRO A 125 23.39 -19.32 -19.01
C PRO A 125 22.66 -19.91 -20.23
N GLN A 126 21.40 -20.34 -20.09
CA GLN A 126 20.68 -21.02 -21.19
C GLN A 126 19.21 -20.60 -21.24
N ARG A 127 18.91 -19.45 -21.86
CA ARG A 127 17.70 -19.19 -22.68
C ARG A 127 17.74 -17.78 -23.30
N GLU A 128 17.67 -17.72 -24.63
CA GLU A 128 17.46 -16.50 -25.41
C GLU A 128 16.05 -15.90 -25.21
N PRO A 129 15.84 -14.62 -25.55
CA PRO A 129 14.85 -13.76 -24.90
C PRO A 129 13.45 -13.90 -25.52
N SER A 130 12.42 -13.79 -24.69
CA SER A 130 11.06 -13.48 -25.12
C SER A 130 10.55 -12.24 -24.38
N PRO A 131 9.77 -11.37 -25.04
CA PRO A 131 9.61 -9.99 -24.64
C PRO A 131 8.52 -9.89 -23.58
N ALA A 132 8.89 -10.00 -22.30
CA ALA A 132 7.93 -9.79 -21.24
C ALA A 132 8.63 -9.42 -19.93
N TRP A 133 8.25 -8.25 -19.40
CA TRP A 133 8.47 -7.77 -18.03
C TRP A 133 9.91 -7.34 -17.71
N SER A 134 10.19 -6.06 -17.99
CA SER A 134 11.36 -5.34 -17.46
C SER A 134 11.27 -5.25 -15.93
N CYS A 135 11.75 -6.28 -15.26
CA CYS A 135 11.96 -6.36 -13.82
C CYS A 135 13.34 -5.78 -13.47
N HIS A 136 13.64 -4.55 -13.92
CA HIS A 136 14.99 -3.98 -13.82
C HIS A 136 15.11 -2.67 -13.04
N ARG A 137 14.08 -2.23 -12.31
CA ARG A 137 14.16 -0.93 -11.61
C ARG A 137 13.73 -0.96 -10.14
N LEU A 138 14.05 -2.03 -9.41
CA LEU A 138 13.77 -2.12 -7.97
C LEU A 138 14.94 -2.63 -7.11
N CYS A 139 16.15 -2.72 -7.67
CA CYS A 139 17.33 -3.19 -6.91
C CYS A 139 18.22 -2.08 -6.34
N HIS A 140 17.88 -0.79 -6.47
CA HIS A 140 18.78 0.29 -6.02
C HIS A 140 18.30 1.18 -4.87
N PHE A 141 17.12 0.93 -4.25
CA PHE A 141 16.59 1.86 -3.25
C PHE A 141 16.60 1.37 -1.79
N PHE A 142 17.19 0.21 -1.49
CA PHE A 142 17.39 -0.26 -0.11
C PHE A 142 18.88 -0.44 0.20
N SER A 143 19.64 0.64 0.10
CA SER A 143 20.93 0.82 0.77
C SER A 143 21.31 2.29 0.69
N LEU A 144 20.74 3.09 1.58
CA LEU A 144 21.34 4.27 2.23
C LEU A 144 20.40 4.73 3.35
#